data_AF-A0A2E8SMS6-F1
#
_entry.id   AF-A0A2E8SMS6-F1
#
_cell.length_a   1.000
_cell.length_b   1.000
_cell.length_c   1.000
_cell.angle_alpha   90.00
_cell.angle_beta   90.00
_cell.angle_gamma   90.00
#
_symmetry.space_group_name_H-M   'P 1'
#
loop_
_entity.id
_entity.type
_entity.pdbx_description
1 polymer ?
#
loop_
_entity_poly.entity_id
_entity_poly.type
_entity_poly.pdbx_seq_one_letter_code
_entity_poly.pdbx_strand_id
1 'polypeptide(L)'
;MAKGKINVSVENIFPLIKKFLYSDQEIFLRELISNATDATLKLKHLSNIGEFKDEYGEPIIEVKIDKKNKRLHIIDQGIGMTGDEIKKYINEVAFSGAEEFLEKYKDSAKDSGIIGHFGLGFYS
;
A
#
# COMPACT_ATOMS: atom_id res chain seq x y z
N MET A 1 19.39 10.16 26.22
CA MET A 1 19.62 10.02 24.77
C MET A 1 18.74 11.02 24.05
N ALA A 2 19.29 11.83 23.15
CA ALA A 2 18.49 12.75 22.35
C ALA A 2 17.58 11.93 21.42
N LYS A 3 16.26 12.07 21.58
CA LYS A 3 15.29 11.52 20.64
C LYS A 3 15.10 12.54 19.51
N GLY A 4 15.89 12.42 18.46
CA GLY A 4 15.65 13.11 17.19
C GLY A 4 14.75 12.27 16.30
N LYS A 5 13.75 12.88 15.66
CA LYS A 5 13.05 12.24 14.53
C LYS A 5 13.86 12.55 13.27
N ILE A 6 14.34 11.52 12.59
CA ILE A 6 14.94 11.64 11.27
C ILE A 6 13.80 11.52 10.27
N ASN A 7 13.50 12.61 9.55
CA ASN A 7 12.56 12.58 8.44
C ASN A 7 13.36 12.44 7.15
N VAL A 8 13.05 11.42 6.36
CA VAL A 8 13.68 11.22 5.05
C VAL A 8 12.62 11.34 3.97
N SER A 9 12.84 12.26 3.02
CA SER A 9 11.97 12.41 1.86
C SER A 9 12.26 11.35 0.80
N VAL A 10 11.24 11.01 0.03
CA VAL A 10 11.28 10.03 -1.06
C VAL A 10 12.37 10.34 -2.09
N GLU A 11 12.52 11.62 -2.46
CA GLU A 11 13.50 12.09 -3.44
C GLU A 11 14.94 11.69 -3.08
N ASN A 12 15.27 11.64 -1.77
CA ASN A 12 16.60 11.31 -1.28
C ASN A 12 16.90 9.80 -1.32
N ILE A 13 15.87 8.95 -1.40
CA ILE A 13 15.98 7.49 -1.32
C ILE A 13 15.78 6.82 -2.69
N PHE A 14 15.10 7.48 -3.63
CA PHE A 14 14.89 6.98 -5.00
C PHE A 14 16.15 6.37 -5.66
N PRO A 15 17.35 6.99 -5.58
CA PRO A 15 18.57 6.41 -6.15
C PRO A 15 18.98 5.06 -5.53
N LEU A 16 18.72 4.88 -4.23
CA LEU A 16 19.01 3.63 -3.50
C LEU A 16 17.98 2.56 -3.85
N ILE A 17 16.69 2.88 -3.79
CA ILE A 17 15.59 1.98 -4.16
C ILE A 17 15.79 1.44 -5.58
N LYS A 18 16.08 2.33 -6.55
CA LYS A 18 16.44 1.96 -7.91
C LYS A 18 17.54 0.91 -7.92
N LYS A 19 18.64 1.13 -7.21
CA LYS A 19 19.78 0.20 -7.20
C LYS A 19 19.43 -1.18 -6.61
N PHE A 20 18.50 -1.26 -5.66
CA PHE A 20 18.11 -2.51 -5.00
C PHE A 20 16.95 -3.25 -5.70
N LEU A 21 16.02 -2.55 -6.35
CA LEU A 21 14.84 -3.13 -6.99
C LEU A 21 15.05 -3.46 -8.48
N TYR A 22 16.09 -2.90 -9.12
CA TYR A 22 16.40 -3.17 -10.54
C TYR A 22 17.06 -4.53 -10.82
N SER A 23 17.22 -5.44 -9.85
CA SER A 23 17.66 -6.81 -10.18
C SER A 23 16.58 -7.59 -10.93
N ASP A 24 15.30 -7.37 -10.59
CA ASP A 24 14.18 -8.11 -11.18
C ASP A 24 13.01 -7.16 -11.48
N GLN A 25 12.93 -6.71 -12.74
CA GLN A 25 11.89 -5.79 -13.24
C GLN A 25 10.46 -6.33 -13.15
N GLU A 26 10.26 -7.56 -12.70
CA GLU A 26 8.94 -8.17 -12.48
C GLU A 26 8.41 -7.96 -11.06
N ILE A 27 9.27 -7.57 -10.12
CA ILE A 27 8.89 -7.39 -8.70
C ILE A 27 7.80 -6.33 -8.54
N PHE A 28 7.81 -5.26 -9.35
CA PHE A 28 6.81 -4.20 -9.19
C PHE A 28 5.37 -4.68 -9.36
N LEU A 29 5.13 -5.66 -10.24
CA LEU A 29 3.80 -6.20 -10.42
C LEU A 29 3.35 -6.96 -9.17
N ARG A 30 4.25 -7.72 -8.53
CA ARG A 30 3.98 -8.38 -7.25
C ARG A 30 3.62 -7.36 -6.18
N GLU A 31 4.40 -6.29 -6.04
CA GLU A 31 4.19 -5.27 -5.01
C GLU A 31 2.87 -4.52 -5.21
N LEU A 32 2.53 -4.14 -6.44
CA LEU A 32 1.28 -3.43 -6.72
C LEU A 32 0.05 -4.32 -6.51
N ILE A 33 0.12 -5.61 -6.87
CA ILE A 33 -0.95 -6.57 -6.58
C ILE A 33 -1.08 -6.82 -5.08
N SER A 34 0.04 -6.88 -4.35
CA SER A 34 0.04 -7.00 -2.88
C SER A 34 -0.64 -5.79 -2.24
N ASN A 35 -0.31 -4.58 -2.67
CA ASN A 35 -0.93 -3.35 -2.17
C ASN A 35 -2.44 -3.30 -2.45
N ALA A 36 -2.85 -3.68 -3.67
CA ALA A 36 -4.26 -3.80 -4.04
C ALA A 36 -5.00 -4.82 -3.15
N THR A 37 -4.37 -5.97 -2.88
CA THR A 37 -4.91 -7.00 -1.99
C THR A 37 -5.10 -6.47 -0.58
N ASP A 38 -4.07 -5.83 -0.02
CA ASP A 38 -4.13 -5.20 1.31
C ASP A 38 -5.25 -4.16 1.40
N ALA A 39 -5.46 -3.36 0.35
CA ALA A 39 -6.53 -2.36 0.31
C ALA A 39 -7.92 -3.01 0.41
N THR A 40 -8.14 -4.14 -0.28
CA THR A 40 -9.40 -4.89 -0.20
C THR A 40 -9.59 -5.59 1.15
N LEU A 41 -8.51 -6.14 1.74
CA LEU A 41 -8.55 -6.79 3.06
C LEU A 41 -8.82 -5.79 4.19
N LYS A 42 -8.23 -4.60 4.12
CA LYS A 42 -8.53 -3.50 5.05
C LYS A 42 -10.01 -3.10 4.96
N LEU A 43 -10.53 -2.94 3.74
CA LEU A 43 -11.94 -2.63 3.53
C LEU A 43 -12.84 -3.73 4.13
N LYS A 44 -12.51 -5.01 3.89
CA LYS A 44 -13.20 -6.16 4.48
C LYS A 44 -13.22 -6.11 6.00
N HIS A 45 -12.07 -5.80 6.59
CA HIS A 45 -11.95 -5.67 8.04
C HIS A 45 -12.87 -4.56 8.57
N LEU A 46 -12.85 -3.38 7.96
CA LEU A 46 -13.71 -2.26 8.34
C LEU A 46 -15.20 -2.57 8.20
N SER A 47 -15.58 -3.32 7.17
CA SER A 47 -16.96 -3.80 7.02
C SER A 47 -17.35 -4.77 8.14
N ASN A 48 -16.49 -5.72 8.49
CA ASN A 48 -16.75 -6.69 9.56
C ASN A 48 -16.92 -6.04 10.94
N ILE A 49 -16.22 -4.94 11.22
CA ILE A 49 -16.33 -4.21 12.49
C ILE A 49 -17.41 -3.09 12.46
N GLY A 50 -18.12 -2.94 11.34
CA GLY A 50 -19.20 -1.95 11.18
C GLY A 50 -18.73 -0.50 10.97
N GLU A 51 -17.44 -0.28 10.68
CA GLU A 51 -16.89 1.05 10.37
C GLU A 51 -17.08 1.43 8.89
N PHE A 52 -17.25 0.45 8.00
CA PHE A 52 -17.66 0.69 6.61
C PHE A 52 -19.18 0.54 6.48
N LYS A 53 -19.85 1.62 6.06
CA LYS A 53 -21.32 1.72 6.04
C LYS A 53 -21.97 1.25 4.74
N ASP A 54 -21.19 1.20 3.66
CA ASP A 54 -21.66 0.72 2.38
C ASP A 54 -21.47 -0.81 2.27
N GLU A 55 -22.05 -1.41 1.24
CA GLU A 55 -21.94 -2.84 1.00
C GLU A 55 -20.52 -3.20 0.55
N TYR A 56 -19.86 -4.11 1.27
CA TYR A 56 -18.52 -4.59 0.91
C TYR A 56 -18.50 -5.30 -0.46
N GLY A 57 -19.57 -6.04 -0.79
CA GLY A 57 -19.69 -6.78 -2.03
C GLY A 57 -18.57 -7.81 -2.24
N GLU A 58 -18.14 -7.96 -3.49
CA GLU A 58 -16.99 -8.79 -3.89
C GLU A 58 -15.98 -7.92 -4.64
N PRO A 59 -15.08 -7.20 -3.93
CA PRO A 59 -14.14 -6.30 -4.57
C PRO A 59 -13.18 -7.07 -5.47
N ILE A 60 -12.95 -6.54 -6.66
CA ILE A 60 -12.03 -7.12 -7.65
C ILE A 60 -10.77 -6.27 -7.81
N ILE A 61 -9.69 -6.92 -8.23
CA ILE A 61 -8.46 -6.27 -8.69
C ILE A 61 -8.37 -6.50 -10.19
N GLU A 62 -8.35 -5.41 -10.95
CA GLU A 62 -8.33 -5.43 -12.41
C GLU A 62 -6.97 -5.00 -12.96
N VAL A 63 -6.41 -5.82 -13.85
CA VAL A 63 -5.15 -5.53 -14.55
C VAL A 63 -5.45 -5.27 -16.03
N LYS A 64 -5.27 -4.02 -16.47
CA LYS A 64 -5.50 -3.62 -17.88
C LYS A 64 -4.21 -3.21 -18.56
N ILE A 65 -4.01 -3.71 -19.78
CA ILE A 65 -2.87 -3.33 -20.62
C ILE A 65 -3.36 -2.45 -21.77
N ASP A 66 -2.92 -1.19 -21.77
CA ASP A 66 -3.14 -0.23 -22.85
C ASP A 66 -1.86 -0.13 -23.69
N LYS A 67 -1.76 -1.00 -24.70
CA LYS A 67 -0.59 -1.06 -25.59
C LYS A 67 -0.39 0.23 -26.39
N LYS A 68 -1.48 0.90 -26.78
CA LYS A 68 -1.43 2.11 -27.60
C LYS A 68 -0.75 3.24 -26.85
N ASN A 69 -1.10 3.41 -25.57
CA ASN A 69 -0.52 4.47 -24.73
C ASN A 69 0.66 3.99 -23.88
N LYS A 70 1.09 2.72 -24.03
CA LYS A 70 2.16 2.07 -23.26
C LYS A 70 1.91 2.17 -21.74
N ARG A 71 0.67 1.89 -21.31
CA ARG A 71 0.27 1.93 -19.90
C ARG A 71 -0.16 0.55 -19.42
N LEU A 72 0.20 0.26 -18.17
CA LEU A 72 -0.34 -0.82 -17.38
C LEU A 72 -1.17 -0.18 -16.26
N HIS A 73 -2.40 -0.65 -16.09
CA HIS A 73 -3.27 -0.21 -15.01
C HIS A 73 -3.50 -1.38 -14.05
N ILE A 74 -3.37 -1.11 -12.76
CA ILE A 74 -3.77 -2.00 -11.67
C ILE A 74 -4.78 -1.21 -10.87
N ILE A 75 -6.02 -1.70 -10.85
CA ILE A 75 -7.17 -0.97 -10.32
C ILE A 75 -7.81 -1.88 -9.27
N ASP A 76 -7.86 -1.43 -8.02
CA ASP A 76 -8.53 -2.13 -6.94
C ASP A 76 -9.81 -1.40 -6.50
N GLN A 77 -10.69 -2.15 -5.83
CA GLN A 77 -11.89 -1.63 -5.17
C GLN A 77 -11.75 -1.71 -3.65
N GLY A 78 -10.55 -1.41 -3.15
CA GLY A 78 -10.23 -1.42 -1.72
C GLY A 78 -10.61 -0.11 -1.02
N ILE A 79 -10.07 0.05 0.18
CA ILE A 79 -10.33 1.20 1.07
C ILE A 79 -9.93 2.56 0.47
N GLY A 80 -9.02 2.56 -0.51
CA GLY A 80 -8.47 3.78 -1.09
C GLY A 80 -7.58 4.57 -0.13
N MET A 81 -7.27 5.81 -0.50
CA MET A 81 -6.49 6.76 0.32
C MET A 81 -7.04 8.17 0.17
N THR A 82 -7.06 8.90 1.28
CA THR A 82 -7.30 10.34 1.32
C THR A 82 -6.04 11.12 0.90
N GLY A 83 -6.19 12.42 0.62
CA GLY A 83 -5.07 13.28 0.21
C GLY A 83 -3.95 13.38 1.27
N ASP A 84 -4.29 13.29 2.55
CA ASP A 84 -3.30 13.33 3.64
C ASP A 84 -2.60 11.99 3.82
N GLU A 85 -3.30 10.86 3.59
CA GLU A 85 -2.68 9.53 3.55
C GLU A 85 -1.71 9.40 2.38
N ILE A 86 -2.01 9.99 1.22
CA ILE A 86 -1.06 10.05 0.10
C ILE A 86 0.21 10.80 0.51
N LYS A 87 0.10 11.97 1.16
CA LYS A 87 1.28 12.69 1.63
C LYS A 87 2.10 11.86 2.62
N LYS A 88 1.44 11.16 3.53
CA LYS A 88 2.08 10.39 4.59
C LYS A 88 2.71 9.08 4.13
N TYR A 89 1.99 8.28 3.34
CA TYR A 89 2.41 6.92 2.98
C TYR A 89 3.10 6.83 1.63
N ILE A 90 2.83 7.79 0.73
CA ILE A 90 3.54 7.90 -0.53
C ILE A 90 4.69 8.90 -0.33
N ASN A 91 4.41 10.18 -0.09
CA ASN A 91 5.46 11.22 -0.21
C ASN A 91 6.51 11.23 0.91
N GLU A 92 6.23 10.66 2.08
CA GLU A 92 7.17 10.53 3.19
C GLU A 92 7.65 9.08 3.31
N VAL A 93 8.98 8.86 3.34
CA VAL A 93 9.53 7.51 3.46
C VAL A 93 9.54 7.08 4.92
N ALA A 94 9.26 5.79 5.14
CA ALA A 94 9.29 5.05 6.41
C ALA A 94 7.95 4.88 7.13
N PHE A 95 6.82 5.21 6.50
CA PHE A 95 5.50 4.90 7.04
C PHE A 95 4.76 3.89 6.15
N SER A 96 4.45 2.74 6.73
CA SER A 96 3.60 1.73 6.10
C SER A 96 2.17 1.89 6.60
N GLY A 97 1.26 2.32 5.72
CA GLY A 97 -0.16 2.37 6.06
C GLY A 97 -0.77 1.00 6.32
N ALA A 98 -0.11 -0.10 5.93
CA ALA A 98 -0.50 -1.46 6.29
C ALA A 98 -0.07 -1.83 7.72
N GLU A 99 1.15 -1.46 8.11
CA GLU A 99 1.63 -1.67 9.48
C GLU A 99 0.84 -0.81 10.48
N GLU A 100 0.61 0.47 10.16
CA GLU A 100 -0.19 1.34 11.02
C GLU A 100 -1.63 0.87 11.17
N PHE A 101 -2.21 0.27 10.11
CA PHE A 101 -3.53 -0.36 10.19
C PHE A 101 -3.50 -1.56 11.15
N LEU A 102 -2.55 -2.47 10.98
CA LEU A 102 -2.37 -3.59 11.90
C LEU A 102 -2.14 -3.11 13.34
N GLU A 103 -1.43 -2.01 13.52
CA GLU A 103 -1.19 -1.43 14.84
C GLU A 103 -2.44 -0.84 15.49
N LYS A 104 -3.26 -0.14 14.70
CA LYS A 104 -4.51 0.45 15.15
C LYS A 104 -5.53 -0.62 15.53
N TYR A 105 -5.53 -1.75 14.82
CA TYR A 105 -6.50 -2.83 14.97
C TYR A 105 -5.87 -4.13 15.52
N LYS A 106 -4.82 -4.05 16.36
CA LYS A 106 -4.05 -5.21 16.87
C LYS A 106 -4.90 -6.33 17.49
N ASP A 107 -6.05 -6.00 18.07
CA ASP A 107 -6.93 -6.98 18.72
C ASP A 107 -7.92 -7.65 17.74
N SER A 108 -8.22 -7.02 16.61
CA SER A 108 -9.21 -7.49 15.64
C SER A 108 -8.60 -7.91 14.29
N ALA A 109 -7.36 -7.50 13.98
CA ALA A 109 -6.71 -7.69 12.68
C ALA A 109 -5.55 -8.70 12.68
N LYS A 110 -5.34 -9.46 13.76
CA LYS A 110 -4.24 -10.45 13.88
C LYS A 110 -4.20 -11.49 12.74
N ASP A 111 -5.37 -11.88 12.22
CA ASP A 111 -5.50 -12.84 11.11
C ASP A 111 -6.02 -12.17 9.82
N SER A 112 -5.77 -10.88 9.64
CA SER A 112 -6.30 -10.11 8.49
C SER A 112 -5.65 -10.48 7.14
N GLY A 113 -4.53 -11.20 7.16
CA GLY A 113 -3.82 -11.62 5.93
C GLY A 113 -3.11 -10.48 5.19
N ILE A 114 -2.94 -9.31 5.83
CA ILE A 114 -2.21 -8.16 5.28
C ILE A 114 -0.74 -8.54 5.05
N ILE A 115 -0.23 -8.19 3.87
CA ILE A 115 1.08 -8.61 3.34
C ILE A 115 2.12 -7.50 3.50
N GLY A 116 1.73 -6.24 3.30
CA GLY A 116 2.64 -5.09 3.27
C GLY A 116 3.12 -4.65 4.65
N HIS A 117 4.44 -4.44 4.80
CA HIS A 117 5.04 -4.01 6.07
C HIS A 117 5.91 -2.76 5.96
N PHE A 118 6.67 -2.57 4.88
CA PHE A 118 7.72 -1.54 4.84
C PHE A 118 7.36 -0.26 4.07
N GLY A 119 6.22 -0.21 3.37
CA GLY A 119 5.77 0.98 2.63
C GLY A 119 6.63 1.38 1.42
N LEU A 120 7.60 0.54 1.03
CA LEU A 120 8.53 0.83 -0.08
C LEU A 120 8.17 0.13 -1.39
N GLY A 121 7.30 -0.89 -1.36
CA GLY A 121 6.94 -1.68 -2.53
C GLY A 121 6.33 -0.87 -3.68
N PHE A 122 5.70 0.26 -3.38
CA PHE A 122 5.16 1.18 -4.39
C PHE A 122 6.23 1.76 -5.34
N TYR A 123 7.48 1.86 -4.88
CA TYR A 123 8.58 2.49 -5.61
C TYR A 123 9.44 1.51 -6.43
N SER A 124 8.99 0.26 -6.56
CA SER A 124 9.62 -0.78 -7.37
C SER A 124 9.54 -0.53 -8.87
#